data_AF-A0A2E4D9W7-F1
#
_entry.id   AF-A0A2E4D9W7-F1
#
_cell.length_a   1.000
_cell.length_b   1.000
_cell.length_c   1.000
_cell.angle_alpha   90.00
_cell.angle_beta   90.00
_cell.angle_gamma   90.00
#
_symmetry.space_group_name_H-M   'P 1'
#
loop_
_entity.id
_entity.type
_entity.pdbx_description
1 polymer ?
#
loop_
_entity_poly.entity_id
_entity_poly.type
_entity_poly.pdbx_seq_one_letter_code
_entity_poly.pdbx_strand_id
1 'polypeptide(L)'
;MKQTLSLWILGLFLLSTQLMAAEQTIITATVEGEPGRKLELILMLDKSKDIKKFRIIDSTHGKVIENTSYSTSGASTGIVLLEAQGREVVKLISHNFSAHQGGNVILDYLYNGITKSRGNVEFDLARNGDVWEVTVNGRKVTKMKYIKNRKMLVGDIGIKRIDFN
;
A
#
# COMPACT_ATOMS: atom_id res chain seq x y z
N MET A 1 -55.04 -5.66 48.47
CA MET A 1 -53.85 -4.99 47.91
C MET A 1 -53.21 -5.93 46.91
N LYS A 2 -53.27 -5.63 45.60
CA LYS A 2 -52.72 -6.48 44.53
C LYS A 2 -51.39 -5.87 44.09
N GLN A 3 -50.28 -6.55 44.37
CA GLN A 3 -48.96 -6.12 43.90
C GLN A 3 -48.79 -6.53 42.44
N THR A 4 -48.67 -5.54 41.57
CA THR A 4 -48.28 -5.67 40.17
C THR A 4 -46.77 -5.92 40.09
N LEU A 5 -46.38 -7.15 39.70
CA LEU A 5 -44.98 -7.48 39.43
C LEU A 5 -44.67 -7.03 37.98
N SER A 6 -44.07 -5.85 37.81
CA SER A 6 -43.58 -5.41 36.50
C SER A 6 -42.28 -6.14 36.19
N LEU A 7 -42.32 -7.08 35.23
CA LEU A 7 -41.13 -7.74 34.70
C LEU A 7 -40.32 -6.71 33.89
N TRP A 8 -39.22 -6.22 34.45
CA TRP A 8 -38.27 -5.39 33.72
C TRP A 8 -37.50 -6.28 32.74
N ILE A 9 -37.81 -6.15 31.45
CA ILE A 9 -37.04 -6.73 30.36
C ILE A 9 -35.70 -6.01 30.32
N LEU A 10 -34.67 -6.63 30.90
CA LEU A 10 -33.28 -6.20 30.75
C LEU A 10 -32.82 -6.57 29.34
N GLY A 11 -33.16 -5.73 28.37
CA GLY A 11 -32.68 -5.84 27.00
C GLY A 11 -31.18 -5.53 26.95
N LEU A 12 -30.35 -6.57 27.08
CA LEU A 12 -28.93 -6.48 26.72
C LEU A 12 -28.85 -6.20 25.21
N PHE A 13 -28.74 -4.93 24.85
CA PHE A 13 -28.23 -4.53 23.55
C PHE A 13 -26.76 -4.94 23.50
N LEU A 14 -26.50 -6.19 23.08
CA LEU A 14 -25.22 -6.58 22.52
C LEU A 14 -25.06 -5.82 21.21
N LEU A 15 -24.64 -4.55 21.33
CA LEU A 15 -24.05 -3.79 20.24
C LEU A 15 -22.79 -4.57 19.84
N SER A 16 -22.96 -5.50 18.92
CA SER A 16 -21.88 -6.10 18.16
C SER A 16 -21.28 -4.97 17.33
N THR A 17 -20.33 -4.23 17.91
CA THR A 17 -19.47 -3.34 17.14
C THR A 17 -18.73 -4.23 16.16
N GLN A 18 -19.20 -4.26 14.92
CA GLN A 18 -18.44 -4.81 13.82
C GLN A 18 -17.15 -4.00 13.77
N LEU A 19 -16.10 -4.56 14.35
CA LEU A 19 -14.76 -4.00 14.33
C LEU A 19 -14.31 -4.00 12.88
N MET A 20 -14.53 -2.87 12.22
CA MET A 20 -14.00 -2.58 10.90
C MET A 20 -12.48 -2.77 10.97
N ALA A 21 -11.93 -3.56 10.05
CA ALA A 21 -10.48 -3.67 9.89
C ALA A 21 -9.92 -2.26 9.68
N ALA A 22 -8.93 -1.87 10.48
CA ALA A 22 -8.33 -0.55 10.36
C ALA A 22 -7.48 -0.50 9.08
N GLU A 23 -7.60 0.59 8.32
CA GLU A 23 -6.82 0.79 7.11
C GLU A 23 -5.83 1.93 7.35
N GLN A 24 -4.60 1.78 6.86
CA GLN A 24 -3.59 2.82 6.95
C GLN A 24 -2.88 3.00 5.62
N THR A 25 -3.04 4.16 4.98
CA THR A 25 -2.22 4.54 3.83
C THR A 25 -0.79 4.78 4.32
N ILE A 26 0.16 3.99 3.81
CA ILE A 26 1.58 4.13 4.15
C ILE A 26 2.36 4.93 3.12
N ILE A 27 1.98 4.84 1.85
CA ILE A 27 2.60 5.63 0.79
C ILE A 27 1.56 6.07 -0.25
N THR A 28 1.68 7.31 -0.71
CA THR A 28 1.02 7.81 -1.92
C THR A 28 2.07 8.09 -3.01
N ALA A 29 1.92 7.46 -4.17
CA ALA A 29 2.74 7.69 -5.35
C ALA A 29 2.02 8.55 -6.39
N THR A 30 2.79 9.34 -7.14
CA THR A 30 2.36 10.06 -8.34
C THR A 30 3.27 9.73 -9.51
N VAL A 31 2.78 9.89 -10.74
CA VAL A 31 3.54 9.59 -11.96
C VAL A 31 3.76 10.87 -12.76
N GLU A 32 5.00 11.11 -13.20
CA GLU A 32 5.34 12.25 -14.04
C GLU A 32 4.54 12.28 -15.35
N GLY A 33 3.98 13.45 -15.68
CA GLY A 33 3.21 13.65 -16.90
C GLY A 33 1.78 13.09 -16.85
N GLU A 34 1.32 12.60 -15.69
CA GLU A 34 -0.03 12.07 -15.48
C GLU A 34 -0.74 12.84 -14.37
N PRO A 35 -1.16 14.09 -14.62
CA PRO A 35 -1.81 14.92 -13.61
C PRO A 35 -3.11 14.25 -13.13
N GLY A 36 -3.34 14.32 -11.82
CA GLY A 36 -4.51 13.73 -11.18
C GLY A 36 -4.44 12.23 -10.94
N ARG A 37 -3.42 11.51 -11.46
CA ARG A 37 -3.20 10.10 -11.14
C ARG A 37 -2.48 9.92 -9.80
N LYS A 38 -2.96 8.99 -8.99
CA LYS A 38 -2.38 8.62 -7.68
C LYS A 38 -2.44 7.11 -7.49
N LEU A 39 -1.36 6.55 -6.95
CA LEU A 39 -1.36 5.18 -6.44
C LEU A 39 -1.19 5.21 -4.93
N GLU A 40 -2.04 4.50 -4.21
CA GLU A 40 -2.01 4.45 -2.75
C GLU A 40 -1.71 3.03 -2.29
N LEU A 41 -0.63 2.88 -1.53
CA LEU A 41 -0.31 1.64 -0.84
C LEU A 41 -0.89 1.70 0.58
N ILE A 42 -1.82 0.80 0.86
CA ILE A 42 -2.62 0.76 2.07
C ILE A 42 -2.37 -0.56 2.79
N LEU A 43 -2.13 -0.50 4.09
CA LEU A 43 -2.09 -1.65 4.97
C LEU A 43 -3.49 -1.92 5.53
N MET A 44 -3.93 -3.17 5.38
CA MET A 44 -5.15 -3.68 6.00
C MET A 44 -4.79 -4.35 7.32
N LEU A 45 -5.17 -3.74 8.43
CA LEU A 45 -4.75 -4.14 9.76
C LEU A 45 -5.82 -4.96 10.48
N ASP A 46 -5.38 -5.90 11.32
CA ASP A 46 -6.26 -6.62 12.23
C ASP A 46 -6.47 -5.88 13.57
N LYS A 47 -7.08 -6.56 14.54
CA LYS A 47 -7.36 -6.00 15.87
C LYS A 47 -6.11 -5.70 16.68
N SER A 48 -5.04 -6.47 16.45
CA SER A 48 -3.73 -6.29 17.07
C SER A 48 -2.87 -5.26 16.34
N LYS A 49 -3.41 -4.65 15.27
CA LYS A 49 -2.74 -3.77 14.31
C LYS A 49 -1.64 -4.47 13.49
N ASP A 50 -1.72 -5.78 13.37
CA ASP A 50 -0.83 -6.55 12.50
C ASP A 50 -1.33 -6.47 11.05
N ILE A 51 -0.41 -6.51 10.09
CA ILE A 51 -0.73 -6.43 8.67
C ILE A 51 -1.37 -7.75 8.23
N LYS A 52 -2.62 -7.69 7.79
CA LYS A 52 -3.36 -8.82 7.22
C LYS A 52 -3.22 -8.91 5.71
N LYS A 53 -3.26 -7.75 5.03
CA LYS A 53 -3.17 -7.63 3.57
C LYS A 53 -2.54 -6.29 3.18
N PHE A 54 -1.97 -6.26 1.98
CA PHE A 54 -1.67 -5.02 1.29
C PHE A 54 -2.81 -4.71 0.32
N ARG A 55 -3.15 -3.45 0.16
CA ARG A 55 -4.11 -2.97 -0.84
C ARG A 55 -3.48 -1.84 -1.62
N ILE A 56 -3.76 -1.83 -2.91
CA ILE A 56 -3.29 -0.83 -3.86
C ILE A 56 -4.51 -0.22 -4.51
N ILE A 57 -4.63 1.10 -4.43
CA ILE A 57 -5.67 1.86 -5.12
C ILE A 57 -4.98 2.72 -6.17
N ASP A 58 -5.29 2.50 -7.45
CA ASP A 58 -4.94 3.41 -8.54
C ASP A 58 -6.17 4.27 -8.84
N SER A 59 -5.99 5.58 -8.81
CA SER A 59 -7.05 6.54 -9.08
C SER A 59 -6.56 7.63 -10.02
N THR A 60 -7.48 8.14 -10.85
CA THR A 60 -7.22 9.29 -11.72
C THR A 60 -8.35 10.29 -11.58
N HIS A 61 -8.01 11.54 -11.26
CA HIS A 61 -8.97 12.61 -10.98
C HIS A 61 -9.99 12.22 -9.89
N GLY A 62 -9.54 11.50 -8.86
CA GLY A 62 -10.36 11.03 -7.75
C GLY A 62 -11.26 9.83 -8.05
N LYS A 63 -11.28 9.35 -9.31
CA LYS A 63 -11.99 8.12 -9.67
C LYS A 63 -11.06 6.92 -9.57
N VAL A 64 -11.45 5.91 -8.81
CA VAL A 64 -10.73 4.63 -8.73
C VAL A 64 -10.77 3.93 -10.08
N ILE A 65 -9.59 3.60 -10.61
CA ILE A 65 -9.39 2.80 -11.83
C ILE A 65 -9.19 1.34 -11.44
N GLU A 66 -8.36 1.11 -10.42
CA GLU A 66 -8.00 -0.22 -9.96
C GLU A 66 -7.95 -0.27 -8.44
N ASN A 67 -8.37 -1.41 -7.88
CA ASN A 67 -8.31 -1.68 -6.44
C ASN A 67 -7.97 -3.15 -6.23
N THR A 68 -6.69 -3.40 -5.95
CA THR A 68 -6.14 -4.76 -5.88
C THR A 68 -5.61 -5.04 -4.48
N SER A 69 -5.92 -6.22 -3.96
CA SER A 69 -5.49 -6.64 -2.62
C SER A 69 -4.61 -7.88 -2.69
N TYR A 70 -3.53 -7.89 -1.91
CA TYR A 70 -2.53 -8.94 -1.84
C TYR A 70 -2.46 -9.50 -0.42
N SER A 71 -2.29 -10.81 -0.29
CA SER A 71 -1.94 -11.42 1.00
C SER A 71 -0.52 -11.01 1.41
N THR A 72 -0.21 -11.10 2.70
CA THR A 72 1.15 -10.85 3.21
C THR A 72 2.19 -11.80 2.63
N SER A 73 1.81 -13.04 2.30
CA SER A 73 2.68 -13.99 1.60
C SER A 73 3.16 -13.48 0.24
N GLY A 74 2.37 -12.62 -0.41
CA GLY A 74 2.72 -12.00 -1.69
C GLY A 74 3.92 -11.05 -1.61
N ALA A 75 4.29 -10.57 -0.42
CA ALA A 75 5.47 -9.73 -0.24
C ALA A 75 6.76 -10.46 -0.67
N SER A 76 6.83 -11.78 -0.46
CA SER A 76 8.00 -12.59 -0.84
C SER A 76 8.10 -12.84 -2.35
N THR A 77 6.96 -12.96 -3.05
CA THR A 77 6.89 -13.23 -4.48
C THR A 77 6.89 -11.96 -5.33
N GLY A 78 6.57 -10.81 -4.72
CA GLY A 78 6.43 -9.52 -5.37
C GLY A 78 4.97 -9.08 -5.48
N ILE A 79 4.70 -7.87 -5.02
CA ILE A 79 3.41 -7.18 -5.13
C ILE A 79 3.54 -6.13 -6.23
N VAL A 80 2.73 -6.24 -7.30
CA VAL A 80 2.79 -5.30 -8.42
C VAL A 80 2.09 -4.01 -8.03
N LEU A 81 2.83 -2.90 -8.00
CA LEU A 81 2.31 -1.57 -7.67
C LEU A 81 1.84 -0.80 -8.90
N LEU A 82 2.52 -0.98 -10.03
CA LEU A 82 2.23 -0.28 -11.26
C LEU A 82 2.45 -1.21 -12.44
N GLU A 83 1.41 -1.41 -13.22
CA GLU A 83 1.49 -1.98 -14.56
C GLU A 83 1.35 -0.89 -15.60
N ALA A 84 2.14 -0.97 -16.67
CA ALA A 84 1.95 -0.14 -17.85
C ALA A 84 2.32 -0.93 -19.11
N GLN A 85 1.49 -0.82 -20.14
CA GLN A 85 1.71 -1.49 -21.43
C GLN A 85 1.93 -3.01 -21.29
N GLY A 86 1.21 -3.67 -20.39
CA GLY A 86 1.32 -5.12 -20.14
C GLY A 86 2.62 -5.54 -19.45
N ARG A 87 3.30 -4.62 -18.74
CA ARG A 87 4.56 -4.87 -18.04
C ARG A 87 4.46 -4.45 -16.59
N GLU A 88 5.00 -5.27 -15.70
CA GLU A 88 5.22 -4.95 -14.29
C GLU A 88 6.31 -3.88 -14.15
N VAL A 89 5.89 -2.62 -14.10
CA VAL A 89 6.79 -1.46 -14.07
C VAL A 89 7.35 -1.25 -12.67
N VAL A 90 6.54 -1.41 -11.62
CA VAL A 90 6.99 -1.26 -10.24
C VAL A 90 6.45 -2.42 -9.41
N LYS A 91 7.33 -3.05 -8.63
CA LYS A 91 7.03 -4.14 -7.71
C LYS A 91 7.62 -3.90 -6.35
N LEU A 92 6.92 -4.37 -5.33
CA LEU A 92 7.34 -4.37 -3.95
C LEU A 92 7.69 -5.80 -3.53
N ILE A 93 8.90 -6.02 -3.06
CA ILE A 93 9.43 -7.33 -2.67
C ILE A 93 10.00 -7.23 -1.26
N SER A 94 9.80 -8.24 -0.42
CA SER A 94 10.44 -8.32 0.89
C SER A 94 10.71 -9.77 1.27
N HIS A 95 11.97 -10.06 1.63
CA HIS A 95 12.41 -11.40 1.99
C HIS A 95 12.31 -11.69 3.50
N ASN A 96 12.27 -10.65 4.33
CA ASN A 96 12.21 -10.74 5.80
C ASN A 96 10.93 -10.12 6.36
N PHE A 97 9.88 -9.99 5.55
CA PHE A 97 8.62 -9.41 5.98
C PHE A 97 7.96 -10.24 7.09
N SER A 98 7.54 -9.55 8.14
CA SER A 98 6.72 -10.04 9.23
C SER A 98 5.47 -9.17 9.37
N ALA A 99 4.30 -9.80 9.49
CA ALA A 99 3.03 -9.09 9.64
C ALA A 99 2.96 -8.20 10.90
N HIS A 100 3.72 -8.54 11.95
CA HIS A 100 3.68 -7.84 13.25
C HIS A 100 4.84 -6.86 13.45
N GLN A 101 5.93 -6.99 12.67
CA GLN A 101 7.14 -6.15 12.79
C GLN A 101 7.48 -5.35 11.53
N GLY A 102 7.01 -5.78 10.36
CA GLY A 102 7.40 -5.25 9.07
C GLY A 102 8.65 -5.94 8.55
N GLY A 103 9.52 -5.20 7.88
CA GLY A 103 10.74 -5.73 7.28
C GLY A 103 11.40 -4.77 6.31
N ASN A 104 12.51 -5.20 5.73
CA ASN A 104 13.16 -4.50 4.64
C ASN A 104 12.40 -4.79 3.34
N VAL A 105 12.03 -3.73 2.63
CA VAL A 105 11.17 -3.77 1.46
C VAL A 105 11.94 -3.16 0.29
N ILE A 106 12.04 -3.92 -0.79
CA ILE A 106 12.70 -3.54 -2.03
C ILE A 106 11.63 -3.11 -3.02
N LEU A 107 11.73 -1.87 -3.49
CA LEU A 107 10.96 -1.36 -4.61
C LEU A 107 11.74 -1.56 -5.89
N ASP A 108 11.41 -2.63 -6.60
CA ASP A 108 12.01 -3.01 -7.87
C ASP A 108 11.25 -2.36 -9.03
N TYR A 109 11.94 -1.61 -9.89
CA TYR A 109 11.31 -0.87 -10.98
C TYR A 109 11.99 -1.10 -12.32
N LEU A 110 11.18 -1.14 -13.39
CA LEU A 110 11.66 -1.28 -14.75
C LEU A 110 12.29 0.04 -15.22
N TYR A 111 13.62 0.11 -15.25
CA TYR A 111 14.34 1.30 -15.70
C TYR A 111 14.23 1.48 -17.23
N ASN A 112 14.35 0.39 -17.97
CA ASN A 112 14.24 0.39 -19.43
C ASN A 112 13.65 -0.94 -19.92
N GLY A 113 12.45 -0.88 -20.48
CA GLY A 113 11.72 -2.03 -21.02
C GLY A 113 12.25 -2.58 -22.33
N ILE A 114 13.13 -1.85 -23.03
CA ILE A 114 13.80 -2.34 -24.26
C ILE A 114 14.94 -3.29 -23.87
N THR A 115 15.80 -2.86 -22.94
CA THR A 115 16.94 -3.66 -22.46
C THR A 115 16.57 -4.58 -21.30
N LYS A 116 15.34 -4.48 -20.78
CA LYS A 116 14.84 -5.15 -19.57
C LYS A 116 15.63 -4.82 -18.30
N SER A 117 16.40 -3.73 -18.28
CA SER A 117 17.16 -3.34 -17.09
C SER A 117 16.23 -2.82 -16.01
N ARG A 118 16.49 -3.20 -14.76
CA ARG A 118 15.73 -2.80 -13.58
C ARG A 118 16.61 -2.05 -12.59
N GLY A 119 16.00 -1.17 -11.81
CA GLY A 119 16.62 -0.52 -10.66
C GLY A 119 15.84 -0.89 -9.40
N ASN A 120 16.42 -0.59 -8.24
CA ASN A 120 15.77 -0.81 -6.96
C ASN A 120 15.97 0.37 -6.00
N VAL A 121 15.06 0.49 -5.05
CA VAL A 121 15.24 1.32 -3.85
C VAL A 121 14.83 0.49 -2.64
N GLU A 122 15.61 0.56 -1.57
CA GLU A 122 15.30 -0.11 -0.31
C GLU A 122 14.55 0.81 0.65
N PHE A 123 13.57 0.24 1.35
CA PHE A 123 12.76 0.86 2.37
C PHE A 123 12.77 0.00 3.62
N ASP A 124 12.58 0.63 4.76
CA ASP A 124 12.21 -0.08 5.99
C ASP A 124 10.75 0.20 6.30
N LEU A 125 9.93 -0.84 6.31
CA LEU A 125 8.58 -0.80 6.84
C LEU A 125 8.65 -1.29 8.28
N ALA A 126 8.30 -0.45 9.24
CA ALA A 126 8.36 -0.79 10.66
C ALA A 126 7.11 -0.32 11.39
N ARG A 127 6.83 -0.98 12.51
CA ARG A 127 5.77 -0.60 13.43
C ARG A 127 6.34 0.21 14.60
N ASN A 128 5.81 1.40 14.84
CA ASN A 128 6.13 2.25 15.97
C ASN A 128 4.86 2.45 16.83
N GLY A 129 4.76 1.70 17.93
CA GLY A 129 3.52 1.61 18.70
C GLY A 129 2.40 1.01 17.87
N ASP A 130 1.35 1.78 17.60
CA ASP A 130 0.20 1.37 16.78
C ASP A 130 0.23 1.92 15.35
N VAL A 131 1.31 2.59 14.97
CA VAL A 131 1.45 3.24 13.66
C VAL A 131 2.50 2.52 12.83
N TRP A 132 2.18 2.27 11.57
CA TRP A 132 3.14 1.77 10.59
C TRP A 132 3.84 2.91 9.88
N GLU A 133 5.15 2.80 9.70
CA GLU A 133 5.95 3.84 9.06
C GLU A 133 6.87 3.23 8.02
N VAL A 134 7.04 3.94 6.91
CA VAL A 134 8.02 3.63 5.88
C VAL A 134 9.15 4.64 5.99
N THR A 135 10.39 4.15 5.99
CA THR A 135 11.57 5.00 6.00
C THR A 135 12.53 4.66 4.86
N VAL A 136 13.23 5.69 4.36
CA VAL A 136 14.34 5.59 3.42
C VAL A 136 15.55 6.23 4.09
N ASN A 137 16.64 5.48 4.27
CA ASN A 137 17.86 5.98 4.92
C ASN A 137 17.54 6.64 6.29
N GLY A 138 16.67 6.02 7.08
CA GLY A 138 16.23 6.51 8.40
C GLY A 138 15.29 7.70 8.39
N ARG A 139 14.85 8.20 7.23
CA ARG A 139 13.88 9.31 7.11
C ARG A 139 12.52 8.78 6.74
N LYS A 140 11.48 9.18 7.48
CA LYS A 140 10.09 8.86 7.18
C LYS A 140 9.71 9.38 5.79
N VAL A 141 9.09 8.52 4.99
CA VAL A 141 8.57 8.83 3.66
C VAL A 141 7.09 8.48 3.62
N THR A 142 6.29 9.40 3.09
CA THR A 142 4.85 9.18 2.90
C THR A 142 4.44 9.41 1.45
N LYS A 143 5.28 10.10 0.67
CA LYS A 143 5.00 10.41 -0.74
C LYS A 143 6.17 10.02 -1.62
N MET A 144 5.84 9.51 -2.80
CA MET A 144 6.81 9.24 -3.85
C MET A 144 6.34 9.76 -5.20
N LYS A 145 7.30 10.09 -6.06
CA LYS A 145 7.05 10.52 -7.43
C LYS A 145 7.90 9.69 -8.38
N TYR A 146 7.23 8.95 -9.27
CA TYR A 146 7.88 8.20 -10.32
C TYR A 146 8.22 9.13 -11.49
N ILE A 147 9.51 9.27 -11.77
CA ILE A 147 10.03 10.06 -12.89
C ILE A 147 10.20 9.12 -14.08
N LYS A 148 9.58 9.44 -15.22
CA LYS A 148 9.56 8.52 -16.37
C LYS A 148 10.90 8.53 -17.09
N ASN A 149 11.30 7.36 -17.59
CA ASN A 149 12.40 7.24 -18.54
C ASN A 149 11.80 7.29 -19.95
N ARG A 150 12.18 8.28 -20.75
CA ARG A 150 11.62 8.52 -22.09
C ARG A 150 12.73 8.50 -23.15
N LYS A 151 12.43 7.90 -24.30
CA LYS A 151 13.25 7.98 -25.52
C LYS A 151 12.47 8.68 -26.62
N MET A 152 13.11 9.60 -27.33
CA MET A 152 12.47 10.50 -28.31
C MET A 152 11.59 9.80 -29.35
N LEU A 153 11.99 8.61 -29.82
CA LEU A 153 11.27 7.87 -30.87
C LEU A 153 10.28 6.82 -30.35
N VAL A 154 10.41 6.37 -29.09
CA VAL A 154 9.66 5.21 -28.55
C VAL A 154 8.70 5.62 -27.42
N GLY A 155 8.83 6.83 -26.90
CA GLY A 155 8.04 7.31 -25.78
C GLY A 155 8.57 6.80 -24.44
N ASP A 156 7.65 6.54 -23.51
CA ASP A 156 7.97 6.11 -22.15
C ASP A 156 8.44 4.64 -22.16
N ILE A 157 9.66 4.41 -21.67
CA ILE A 157 10.32 3.10 -21.67
C ILE A 157 10.53 2.54 -20.26
N GLY A 158 10.13 3.26 -19.20
CA GLY A 158 10.29 2.81 -17.82
C GLY A 158 10.29 3.95 -16.81
N ILE A 159 10.84 3.71 -15.63
CA ILE A 159 11.04 4.69 -14.55
C ILE A 159 12.53 5.03 -14.45
N LYS A 160 12.88 6.30 -14.64
CA LYS A 160 14.26 6.78 -14.58
C LYS A 160 14.76 6.80 -13.14
N ARG A 161 13.95 7.30 -12.23
CA ARG A 161 14.22 7.40 -10.79
C ARG A 161 12.93 7.61 -10.01
N ILE A 162 13.02 7.52 -8.68
CA ILE A 162 11.93 7.72 -7.75
C ILE A 162 12.35 8.83 -6.78
N ASP A 163 11.56 9.90 -6.71
CA ASP A 163 11.81 11.01 -5.80
C ASP A 163 10.92 10.87 -4.56
N PHE A 164 11.50 11.05 -3.37
CA PHE A 164 10.81 10.89 -2.08
C PHE A 164 10.52 12.25 -1.45
N ASN A 165 9.31 12.43 -0.91
CA ASN A 165 8.89 13.64 -0.21
C ASN A 165 8.15 13.32 1.10
#